data_AF-A0A3P1X2E2-F1
#
_entry.id   AF-A0A3P1X2E2-F1
#
_cell.length_a   1.000
_cell.length_b   1.000
_cell.length_c   1.000
_cell.angle_alpha   90.00
_cell.angle_beta   90.00
_cell.angle_gamma   90.00
#
_symmetry.space_group_name_H-M   'P 1'
#
loop_
_entity.id
_entity.type
_entity.pdbx_description
1 polymer ?
#
loop_
_entity_poly.entity_id
_entity_poly.type
_entity_poly.pdbx_seq_one_letter_code
_entity_poly.pdbx_strand_id
1 'polypeptide(L)'
;MTVSRRSILMAAAGLPAVSLLAGAPMASADTSTNATFYLSERGDDNAAGTSHRQAWRSLERLQKAFEDGQVGYGSTVLFRSGHRFYGELSAIPELNGQGRLTLGAYGRGRRPQIMGYKVLNKPEAWTKVGPNLWRINLGDPDTHVGNKMARADRDANVGFLRVDGVIKGHKKATVDELSEEWHFHSDQEQKTLTIFRSENPSKVGDLRISVNGRLVQARSHMTIEGLDLIGTGGHGVQVVDADEVQILDNRIRDIGGSYLYETTRYGNGVEMWINTKDVLVQGNIIYEAYDVGVTMQGSQILGPTEWNEPWRTGWKNVHVRDNRIARNSQSFEIWARGFEQKGKETIYDHSLASGYRNCSFTGNHCTDAGAGWGQAVRPNPQEGGVHFLSYNEDLHMDLKVTGNKFLGALNAYMYRQPEQENDLVIDENVIKLKAGQRLQADRPQEGATQQLQTIEEHVEWSRDTGFDRNSEFIIG
;
A
#
# COMPACT_ATOMS: atom_id res chain seq x y z
N MET A 1 35.06 53.12 9.60
CA MET A 1 36.54 53.30 9.53
C MET A 1 37.02 52.62 8.26
N THR A 2 38.07 53.17 7.64
CA THR A 2 38.90 52.50 6.60
C THR A 2 39.79 51.43 7.29
N VAL A 3 40.55 50.54 6.64
CA VAL A 3 41.54 50.69 5.54
C VAL A 3 41.64 49.38 4.72
N SER A 4 42.27 49.42 3.54
CA SER A 4 42.42 48.28 2.62
C SER A 4 43.88 47.91 2.30
N ARG A 5 44.10 46.64 1.91
CA ARG A 5 45.11 46.14 0.95
C ARG A 5 46.61 46.07 1.33
N ARG A 6 47.14 44.84 1.12
CA ARG A 6 48.38 44.45 0.38
C ARG A 6 49.77 44.44 1.05
N SER A 7 50.38 43.24 0.99
CA SER A 7 51.77 42.98 0.50
C SER A 7 52.95 43.32 1.46
N ILE A 8 54.17 42.71 1.41
CA ILE A 8 54.78 41.67 0.53
C ILE A 8 56.07 41.04 1.16
N LEU A 9 56.38 39.75 0.88
CA LEU A 9 57.70 39.03 1.02
C LEU A 9 58.37 39.07 2.44
N MET A 10 59.43 38.36 2.86
CA MET A 10 60.24 37.14 2.53
C MET A 10 61.06 36.81 3.82
N ALA A 11 61.73 35.69 4.13
CA ALA A 11 61.89 34.28 3.65
C ALA A 11 62.53 33.50 4.87
N ALA A 12 63.16 32.31 4.85
CA ALA A 12 63.53 31.26 3.88
C ALA A 12 63.84 29.92 4.64
N ALA A 13 64.00 28.81 3.89
CA ALA A 13 64.69 27.55 4.26
C ALA A 13 64.17 26.64 5.41
N GLY A 14 64.24 25.31 5.23
CA GLY A 14 64.16 24.32 6.31
C GLY A 14 63.14 23.17 6.16
N LEU A 15 63.32 22.26 5.19
CA LEU A 15 62.67 20.94 5.22
C LEU A 15 63.45 19.98 6.13
N PRO A 16 62.76 19.03 6.79
CA PRO A 16 62.93 17.65 6.34
C PRO A 16 61.61 16.86 6.17
N ALA A 17 61.72 15.83 5.34
CA ALA A 17 60.72 14.84 4.95
C ALA A 17 59.53 14.57 5.92
N VAL A 18 58.32 14.85 5.43
CA VAL A 18 57.13 14.03 5.75
C VAL A 18 56.91 13.11 4.55
N SER A 19 56.85 11.80 4.79
CA SER A 19 56.70 10.81 3.72
C SER A 19 55.38 11.00 2.96
N LEU A 20 55.48 11.12 1.64
CA LEU A 20 54.35 10.94 0.74
C LEU A 20 53.87 9.48 0.81
N LEU A 21 52.94 9.21 1.72
CA LEU A 21 52.04 8.07 1.58
C LEU A 21 51.27 8.30 0.29
N ALA A 22 51.70 7.61 -0.77
CA ALA A 22 51.03 7.66 -2.06
C ALA A 22 49.55 7.32 -1.85
N GLY A 23 48.67 8.18 -2.36
CA GLY A 23 47.24 7.92 -2.31
C GLY A 23 46.96 6.61 -3.00
N ALA A 24 46.64 5.58 -2.23
CA ALA A 24 45.98 4.41 -2.79
C ALA A 24 44.76 4.92 -3.54
N PRO A 25 44.53 4.52 -4.81
CA PRO A 25 43.29 4.88 -5.46
C PRO A 25 42.16 4.36 -4.57
N MET A 26 41.22 5.23 -4.20
CA MET A 26 39.91 4.75 -3.79
C MET A 26 39.38 3.96 -4.99
N ALA A 27 39.47 2.64 -4.91
CA ALA A 27 38.73 1.78 -5.80
C ALA A 27 37.26 2.18 -5.61
N SER A 28 36.68 2.80 -6.64
CA SER A 28 35.23 2.81 -6.80
C SER A 28 34.86 1.35 -6.93
N ALA A 29 34.40 0.77 -5.83
CA ALA A 29 34.05 -0.62 -5.79
C ALA A 29 32.72 -0.76 -6.54
N ASP A 30 32.70 -1.56 -7.61
CA ASP A 30 31.47 -1.94 -8.32
C ASP A 30 30.64 -2.90 -7.44
N THR A 31 30.24 -2.45 -6.26
CA THR A 31 29.52 -3.21 -5.23
C THR A 31 28.01 -3.18 -5.47
N SER A 32 27.58 -3.71 -6.61
CA SER A 32 26.80 -4.95 -6.60
C SER A 32 26.28 -5.30 -8.00
N THR A 33 26.48 -6.57 -8.38
CA THR A 33 25.61 -7.28 -9.32
C THR A 33 25.51 -8.74 -8.82
N ASN A 34 24.29 -9.28 -8.73
CA ASN A 34 24.00 -10.67 -8.36
C ASN A 34 24.40 -11.12 -6.93
N ALA A 35 24.44 -10.21 -5.96
CA ALA A 35 24.63 -10.58 -4.55
C ALA A 35 23.34 -11.18 -3.94
N THR A 36 23.45 -12.22 -3.10
CA THR A 36 22.31 -12.80 -2.37
C THR A 36 22.45 -12.63 -0.86
N PHE A 37 21.44 -12.05 -0.22
CA PHE A 37 21.35 -11.82 1.21
C PHE A 37 20.21 -12.63 1.83
N TYR A 38 20.34 -13.02 3.10
CA TYR A 38 19.39 -13.90 3.79
C TYR A 38 18.91 -13.25 5.09
N LEU A 39 17.62 -13.39 5.39
CA LEU A 39 17.00 -12.92 6.64
C LEU A 39 16.28 -14.05 7.39
N SER A 40 16.42 -14.05 8.72
CA SER A 40 15.88 -15.05 9.63
C SER A 40 15.65 -14.44 11.02
N GLU A 41 14.46 -14.58 11.59
CA GLU A 41 14.15 -14.30 13.02
C GLU A 41 15.16 -14.91 14.05
N ARG A 42 16.03 -15.85 13.64
CA ARG A 42 17.12 -16.42 14.45
C ARG A 42 18.55 -16.03 13.97
N GLY A 43 18.65 -15.02 13.12
CA GLY A 43 19.90 -14.52 12.55
C GLY A 43 20.66 -13.59 13.49
N ASP A 44 21.65 -12.88 12.95
CA ASP A 44 22.43 -11.85 13.65
C ASP A 44 22.69 -10.68 12.70
N ASP A 45 22.37 -9.46 13.12
CA ASP A 45 22.50 -8.25 12.31
C ASP A 45 23.97 -7.82 12.15
N ASN A 46 24.86 -8.33 13.01
CA ASN A 46 26.31 -8.18 12.88
C ASN A 46 26.93 -9.15 11.84
N ALA A 47 26.15 -10.11 11.33
CA ALA A 47 26.63 -11.07 10.35
C ALA A 47 26.68 -10.50 8.92
N ALA A 48 27.39 -11.20 8.03
CA ALA A 48 27.60 -10.75 6.64
C ALA A 48 26.32 -10.72 5.79
N GLY A 49 25.25 -11.43 6.18
CA GLY A 49 24.01 -11.57 5.40
C GLY A 49 24.10 -12.55 4.23
N THR A 50 25.31 -12.82 3.71
CA THR A 50 25.56 -13.53 2.44
C THR A 50 25.37 -15.06 2.45
N SER A 51 24.94 -15.65 3.56
CA SER A 51 24.59 -17.07 3.62
C SER A 51 23.47 -17.36 4.62
N HIS A 52 22.74 -18.45 4.42
CA HIS A 52 21.66 -18.86 5.33
C HIS A 52 22.11 -19.19 6.76
N ARG A 53 23.43 -19.27 7.02
CA ARG A 53 24.06 -19.45 8.35
C ARG A 53 24.50 -18.12 8.98
N GLN A 54 24.62 -17.07 8.17
CA GLN A 54 25.04 -15.71 8.54
C GLN A 54 23.93 -14.70 8.19
N ALA A 55 22.68 -15.16 8.20
CA ALA A 55 21.51 -14.35 7.87
C ALA A 55 21.31 -13.22 8.89
N TRP A 56 20.87 -12.06 8.42
CA TRP A 56 20.43 -10.97 9.28
C TRP A 56 19.13 -11.34 10.02
N ARG A 57 18.83 -10.60 11.09
CA ARG A 57 17.66 -10.80 11.95
C ARG A 57 16.51 -9.85 11.62
N SER A 58 16.82 -8.57 11.40
CA SER A 58 15.85 -7.48 11.42
C SER A 58 15.61 -6.82 10.04
N LEU A 59 14.48 -6.10 9.90
CA LEU A 59 14.24 -5.27 8.72
C LEU A 59 15.05 -3.97 8.80
N GLU A 60 15.30 -3.48 10.02
CA GLU A 60 16.18 -2.36 10.33
C GLU A 60 17.60 -2.59 9.78
N ARG A 61 18.14 -3.82 9.90
CA ARG A 61 19.44 -4.18 9.30
C ARG A 61 19.42 -4.22 7.77
N LEU A 62 18.31 -4.60 7.16
CA LEU A 62 18.12 -4.58 5.70
C LEU A 62 17.94 -3.15 5.17
N GLN A 63 17.18 -2.31 5.87
CA GLN A 63 17.04 -0.88 5.58
C GLN A 63 18.41 -0.21 5.60
N LYS A 64 19.21 -0.44 6.65
CA LYS A 64 20.61 0.01 6.70
C LYS A 64 21.47 -0.56 5.56
N ALA A 65 21.19 -1.78 5.09
CA ALA A 65 21.92 -2.38 3.97
C ALA A 65 21.64 -1.69 2.63
N PHE A 66 20.44 -1.14 2.43
CA PHE A 66 20.16 -0.25 1.29
C PHE A 66 20.86 1.11 1.46
N GLU A 67 20.79 1.70 2.65
CA GLU A 67 21.39 3.02 2.96
C GLU A 67 22.92 3.02 2.83
N ASP A 68 23.59 1.95 3.26
CA ASP A 68 25.04 1.76 3.12
C ASP A 68 25.45 1.32 1.69
N GLY A 69 24.50 1.17 0.75
CA GLY A 69 24.75 0.69 -0.61
C GLY A 69 25.23 -0.77 -0.68
N GLN A 70 25.01 -1.58 0.37
CA GLN A 70 25.34 -3.00 0.42
C GLN A 70 24.33 -3.84 -0.40
N VAL A 71 23.08 -3.41 -0.48
CA VAL A 71 22.01 -4.02 -1.28
C VAL A 71 21.57 -3.01 -2.34
N GLY A 72 21.66 -3.40 -3.60
CA GLY A 72 21.30 -2.58 -4.76
C GLY A 72 20.54 -3.34 -5.83
N TYR A 73 20.37 -2.72 -7.00
CA TYR A 73 19.84 -3.36 -8.20
C TYR A 73 20.67 -4.60 -8.58
N GLY A 74 20.00 -5.66 -9.02
CA GLY A 74 20.61 -6.97 -9.25
C GLY A 74 20.88 -7.78 -7.96
N SER A 75 20.54 -7.28 -6.77
CA SER A 75 20.62 -8.06 -5.53
C SER A 75 19.36 -8.92 -5.32
N THR A 76 19.52 -10.04 -4.63
CA THR A 76 18.41 -10.89 -4.16
C THR A 76 18.40 -10.95 -2.64
N VAL A 77 17.25 -10.75 -2.01
CA VAL A 77 17.07 -10.73 -0.55
C VAL A 77 16.02 -11.77 -0.17
N LEU A 78 16.45 -12.80 0.57
CA LEU A 78 15.65 -13.99 0.84
C LEU A 78 15.24 -14.09 2.31
N PHE A 79 13.93 -14.05 2.57
CA PHE A 79 13.35 -14.19 3.90
C PHE A 79 13.02 -15.65 4.23
N ARG A 80 13.35 -16.13 5.43
CA ARG A 80 13.17 -17.54 5.79
C ARG A 80 11.70 -17.94 5.96
N SER A 81 11.25 -18.94 5.21
CA SER A 81 9.90 -19.51 5.33
C SER A 81 9.57 -19.90 6.78
N GLY A 82 8.38 -19.50 7.24
CA GLY A 82 7.89 -19.69 8.60
C GLY A 82 8.46 -18.74 9.65
N HIS A 83 9.33 -17.79 9.29
CA HIS A 83 9.84 -16.74 10.20
C HIS A 83 9.05 -15.44 10.03
N ARG A 84 9.16 -14.58 11.05
CA ARG A 84 8.45 -13.31 11.17
C ARG A 84 9.42 -12.15 11.27
N PHE A 85 9.10 -11.07 10.58
CA PHE A 85 9.86 -9.82 10.53
C PHE A 85 8.89 -8.67 10.77
N TYR A 86 9.17 -7.84 11.78
CA TYR A 86 8.35 -6.66 12.06
C TYR A 86 8.97 -5.43 11.41
N GLY A 87 8.14 -4.48 11.00
CA GLY A 87 8.59 -3.25 10.32
C GLY A 87 7.92 -3.07 8.96
N GLU A 88 8.50 -2.19 8.15
CA GLU A 88 8.05 -1.90 6.79
C GLU A 88 9.24 -1.53 5.88
N LEU A 89 9.14 -1.85 4.59
CA LEU A 89 10.11 -1.47 3.56
C LEU A 89 9.60 -0.23 2.81
N SER A 90 9.26 0.82 3.56
CA SER A 90 8.57 2.02 3.09
C SER A 90 9.51 3.15 2.64
N ALA A 91 10.80 3.01 2.91
CA ALA A 91 11.83 4.04 2.82
C ALA A 91 13.09 3.56 2.06
N ILE A 92 12.92 2.67 1.06
CA ILE A 92 14.02 2.22 0.19
C ILE A 92 14.60 3.46 -0.54
N PRO A 93 15.90 3.77 -0.41
CA PRO A 93 16.56 4.90 -1.07
C PRO A 93 16.66 4.68 -2.59
N GLU A 94 17.32 5.61 -3.30
CA GLU A 94 17.80 5.28 -4.64
C GLU A 94 18.94 4.25 -4.54
N LEU A 95 18.99 3.30 -5.48
CA LEU A 95 19.86 2.13 -5.38
C LEU A 95 21.03 2.19 -6.37
N ASN A 96 22.17 1.63 -5.95
CA ASN A 96 23.32 1.40 -6.82
C ASN A 96 23.15 0.07 -7.61
N GLY A 97 24.14 -0.26 -8.44
CA GLY A 97 24.12 -1.49 -9.24
C GLY A 97 23.27 -1.40 -10.51
N GLN A 98 22.95 -2.55 -11.11
CA GLN A 98 22.15 -2.68 -12.33
C GLN A 98 21.31 -3.97 -12.31
N GLY A 99 20.18 -3.97 -13.01
CA GLY A 99 19.29 -5.12 -13.09
C GLY A 99 18.23 -5.16 -11.99
N ARG A 100 17.71 -6.35 -11.68
CA ARG A 100 16.47 -6.52 -10.90
C ARG A 100 16.75 -6.75 -9.41
N LEU A 101 16.15 -5.95 -8.53
CA LEU A 101 16.13 -6.21 -7.08
C LEU A 101 15.00 -7.21 -6.78
N THR A 102 15.33 -8.36 -6.20
CA THR A 102 14.32 -9.38 -5.83
C THR A 102 14.20 -9.53 -4.32
N LEU A 103 13.00 -9.33 -3.77
CA LEU A 103 12.63 -9.70 -2.40
C LEU A 103 11.83 -11.01 -2.44
N GLY A 104 12.42 -12.11 -1.99
CA GLY A 104 11.86 -13.46 -2.13
C GLY A 104 11.89 -14.31 -0.85
N ALA A 105 11.48 -15.57 -0.94
CA ALA A 105 11.44 -16.51 0.18
C ALA A 105 12.49 -17.64 0.04
N TYR A 106 12.99 -18.18 1.17
CA TYR A 106 13.82 -19.41 1.15
C TYR A 106 13.45 -20.43 2.23
N GLY A 107 13.67 -21.70 1.92
CA GLY A 107 13.37 -22.83 2.81
C GLY A 107 12.05 -23.51 2.44
N ARG A 108 11.35 -24.05 3.43
CA ARG A 108 10.08 -24.78 3.25
C ARG A 108 9.07 -24.39 4.34
N GLY A 109 7.78 -24.50 4.05
CA GLY A 109 6.70 -24.24 5.00
C GLY A 109 5.83 -23.04 4.60
N ARG A 110 5.35 -22.29 5.60
CA ARG A 110 4.57 -21.07 5.37
C ARG A 110 5.45 -19.96 4.76
N ARG A 111 4.85 -19.06 3.98
CA ARG A 111 5.52 -17.84 3.50
C ARG A 111 6.13 -17.06 4.68
N PRO A 112 7.30 -16.40 4.53
CA PRO A 112 7.84 -15.49 5.53
C PRO A 112 6.88 -14.31 5.74
N GLN A 113 6.74 -13.83 6.98
CA GLN A 113 5.77 -12.77 7.31
C GLN A 113 6.48 -11.42 7.49
N ILE A 114 6.09 -10.39 6.73
CA ILE A 114 6.51 -9.00 6.93
C ILE A 114 5.33 -8.24 7.54
N MET A 115 5.53 -7.70 8.76
CA MET A 115 4.44 -7.35 9.66
C MET A 115 4.52 -5.90 10.17
N GLY A 116 3.60 -5.05 9.73
CA GLY A 116 3.53 -3.63 10.12
C GLY A 116 3.07 -3.35 11.56
N TYR A 117 2.80 -4.39 12.35
CA TYR A 117 2.18 -4.27 13.67
C TYR A 117 3.09 -3.76 14.79
N LYS A 118 2.59 -2.81 15.58
CA LYS A 118 3.03 -2.63 16.99
C LYS A 118 2.24 -3.61 17.87
N VAL A 119 2.88 -4.18 18.90
CA VAL A 119 2.33 -5.19 19.84
C VAL A 119 2.28 -4.58 21.24
N LEU A 120 1.09 -4.52 21.84
CA LEU A 120 0.79 -3.69 23.02
C LEU A 120 0.50 -4.51 24.29
N ASN A 121 1.11 -5.69 24.39
CA ASN A 121 0.87 -6.68 25.46
C ASN A 121 1.50 -6.34 26.83
N LYS A 122 2.07 -5.13 27.03
CA LYS A 122 2.69 -4.70 28.30
C LYS A 122 1.64 -4.07 29.24
N PRO A 123 1.22 -4.72 30.36
CA PRO A 123 0.16 -4.17 31.22
C PRO A 123 0.53 -2.83 31.86
N GLU A 124 1.80 -2.64 32.21
CA GLU A 124 2.35 -1.43 32.82
C GLU A 124 2.38 -0.22 31.88
N ALA A 125 2.23 -0.42 30.56
CA ALA A 125 2.17 0.66 29.58
C ALA A 125 0.76 1.26 29.42
N TRP A 126 -0.27 0.65 30.03
CA TRP A 126 -1.67 1.06 29.91
C TRP A 126 -2.16 1.78 31.16
N THR A 127 -2.40 3.08 31.04
CA THR A 127 -2.99 3.92 32.10
C THR A 127 -4.51 3.95 31.97
N LYS A 128 -5.24 3.69 33.06
CA LYS A 128 -6.69 3.93 33.10
C LYS A 128 -6.97 5.43 33.25
N VAL A 129 -7.61 6.02 32.25
CA VAL A 129 -7.87 7.48 32.16
C VAL A 129 -9.33 7.86 32.39
N GLY A 130 -10.23 6.89 32.53
CA GLY A 130 -11.64 7.13 32.85
C GLY A 130 -12.45 5.85 33.08
N PRO A 131 -13.77 5.95 33.27
CA PRO A 131 -14.68 4.80 33.23
C PRO A 131 -14.53 4.06 31.90
N ASN A 132 -14.13 2.80 31.94
CA ASN A 132 -13.80 1.97 30.78
C ASN A 132 -12.79 2.57 29.77
N LEU A 133 -12.04 3.63 30.09
CA LEU A 133 -11.07 4.23 29.16
C LEU A 133 -9.63 3.92 29.59
N TRP A 134 -8.87 3.31 28.67
CA TRP A 134 -7.46 2.99 28.85
C TRP A 134 -6.62 3.61 27.74
N ARG A 135 -5.46 4.17 28.10
CA ARG A 135 -4.57 4.90 27.20
C ARG A 135 -3.14 4.37 27.26
N ILE A 136 -2.48 4.32 26.11
CA ILE A 136 -1.06 4.01 25.93
C ILE A 136 -0.39 5.13 25.13
N ASN A 137 0.87 5.43 25.43
CA ASN A 137 1.73 6.33 24.65
C ASN A 137 2.43 5.53 23.55
N LEU A 138 2.12 5.78 22.27
CA LEU A 138 2.73 5.11 21.11
C LEU A 138 4.02 5.79 20.62
N GLY A 139 4.30 7.02 21.08
CA GLY A 139 5.54 7.76 20.79
C GLY A 139 6.69 7.41 21.75
N ASP A 140 6.39 6.75 22.87
CA ASP A 140 7.39 6.06 23.68
C ASP A 140 7.64 4.66 23.08
N PRO A 141 8.87 4.36 22.60
CA PRO A 141 9.18 3.08 21.97
C PRO A 141 9.26 1.91 22.96
N ASP A 142 9.25 2.14 24.28
CA ASP A 142 9.29 1.09 25.28
C ASP A 142 7.90 0.65 25.78
N THR A 143 6.81 1.33 25.38
CA THR A 143 5.45 0.83 25.67
C THR A 143 5.07 -0.40 24.85
N HIS A 144 5.79 -0.70 23.77
CA HIS A 144 5.43 -1.69 22.77
C HIS A 144 6.64 -2.43 22.19
N VAL A 145 6.36 -3.52 21.46
CA VAL A 145 7.34 -4.24 20.60
C VAL A 145 6.77 -4.42 19.20
N GLY A 146 7.54 -5.00 18.28
CA GLY A 146 7.14 -5.15 16.88
C GLY A 146 7.66 -3.98 16.02
N ASN A 147 6.82 -3.42 15.16
CA ASN A 147 7.20 -2.39 14.20
C ASN A 147 7.71 -1.11 14.89
N LYS A 148 9.01 -0.84 14.78
CA LYS A 148 9.66 0.42 15.18
C LYS A 148 10.14 1.27 13.98
N MET A 149 9.78 0.89 12.76
CA MET A 149 10.20 1.53 11.50
C MET A 149 9.17 2.54 10.95
N ALA A 150 7.92 2.49 11.41
CA ALA A 150 6.88 3.43 10.98
C ALA A 150 7.31 4.89 11.20
N ARG A 151 7.18 5.71 10.16
CA ARG A 151 7.62 7.12 10.17
C ARG A 151 6.98 7.93 11.30
N ALA A 152 7.74 8.85 11.91
CA ALA A 152 7.30 9.67 13.03
C ALA A 152 6.16 10.67 12.73
N ASP A 153 5.77 10.88 11.46
CA ASP A 153 4.55 11.61 11.09
C ASP A 153 3.27 10.73 11.12
N ARG A 154 3.42 9.41 11.26
CA ARG A 154 2.37 8.40 10.97
C ARG A 154 2.24 7.28 12.00
N ASP A 155 3.28 7.06 12.80
CA ASP A 155 3.48 6.01 13.81
C ASP A 155 2.42 5.88 14.92
N ALA A 156 1.53 6.86 15.06
CA ALA A 156 0.38 6.85 15.98
C ALA A 156 -0.99 6.94 15.29
N ASN A 157 -1.04 7.04 13.95
CA ASN A 157 -2.28 7.04 13.18
C ASN A 157 -2.81 5.60 13.03
N VAL A 158 -3.46 5.09 14.07
CA VAL A 158 -3.89 3.68 14.14
C VAL A 158 -4.90 3.36 13.05
N GLY A 159 -4.71 2.24 12.35
CA GLY A 159 -5.62 1.79 11.30
C GLY A 159 -6.76 0.92 11.86
N PHE A 160 -6.37 -0.14 12.58
CA PHE A 160 -7.25 -1.05 13.31
C PHE A 160 -6.50 -1.69 14.50
N LEU A 161 -7.28 -2.23 15.45
CA LEU A 161 -6.75 -3.14 16.47
C LEU A 161 -6.88 -4.58 15.96
N ARG A 162 -5.92 -5.44 16.30
CA ARG A 162 -6.02 -6.90 16.13
C ARG A 162 -5.94 -7.55 17.50
N VAL A 163 -6.98 -8.28 17.86
CA VAL A 163 -7.26 -8.81 19.19
C VAL A 163 -7.52 -10.31 19.07
N ASP A 164 -6.65 -11.15 19.63
CA ASP A 164 -6.77 -12.62 19.62
C ASP A 164 -7.08 -13.23 18.24
N GLY A 165 -6.54 -12.60 17.20
CA GLY A 165 -6.72 -13.01 15.80
C GLY A 165 -7.87 -12.37 15.03
N VAL A 166 -8.69 -11.53 15.69
CA VAL A 166 -9.84 -10.81 15.10
C VAL A 166 -9.49 -9.33 14.91
N ILE A 167 -9.94 -8.71 13.82
CA ILE A 167 -9.77 -7.27 13.58
C ILE A 167 -10.92 -6.48 14.23
N LYS A 168 -10.59 -5.35 14.87
CA LYS A 168 -11.52 -4.37 15.43
C LYS A 168 -11.24 -3.02 14.77
N GLY A 169 -12.11 -2.62 13.85
CA GLY A 169 -11.90 -1.46 12.98
C GLY A 169 -12.63 -0.18 13.39
N HIS A 170 -13.36 -0.18 14.51
CA HIS A 170 -14.22 0.93 14.98
C HIS A 170 -13.41 2.10 15.56
N LYS A 171 -12.71 2.80 14.67
CA LYS A 171 -11.99 4.04 14.97
C LYS A 171 -12.99 5.20 15.16
N LYS A 172 -12.72 6.06 16.14
CA LYS A 172 -13.51 7.25 16.48
C LYS A 172 -12.70 8.53 16.32
N ALA A 173 -13.37 9.61 15.93
CA ALA A 173 -12.76 10.92 15.70
C ALA A 173 -12.36 11.60 17.02
N THR A 174 -13.06 11.30 18.12
CA THR A 174 -12.73 11.81 19.47
C THR A 174 -12.74 10.72 20.53
N VAL A 175 -12.31 11.07 21.76
CA VAL A 175 -12.38 10.19 22.94
C VAL A 175 -13.82 10.06 23.48
N ASP A 176 -14.68 11.05 23.26
CA ASP A 176 -16.05 11.07 23.81
C ASP A 176 -17.03 10.19 23.01
N GLU A 177 -16.68 9.87 21.76
CA GLU A 177 -17.38 8.89 20.90
C GLU A 177 -17.11 7.42 21.29
N LEU A 178 -16.26 7.18 22.30
CA LEU A 178 -15.87 5.85 22.75
C LEU A 178 -16.94 5.23 23.67
N SER A 179 -17.89 4.53 23.06
CA SER A 179 -19.08 3.95 23.72
C SER A 179 -19.06 2.44 23.98
N GLU A 180 -18.29 1.65 23.23
CA GLU A 180 -18.42 0.17 23.17
C GLU A 180 -17.06 -0.53 23.18
N GLU A 181 -17.03 -1.78 23.66
CA GLU A 181 -15.81 -2.58 23.79
C GLU A 181 -15.02 -2.68 22.48
N TRP A 182 -13.78 -2.18 22.50
CA TRP A 182 -12.86 -2.03 21.36
C TRP A 182 -13.18 -0.90 20.36
N HIS A 183 -14.07 0.04 20.69
CA HIS A 183 -13.98 1.40 20.12
C HIS A 183 -12.63 2.01 20.51
N PHE A 184 -11.99 2.72 19.58
CA PHE A 184 -10.68 3.33 19.83
C PHE A 184 -10.50 4.67 19.13
N HIS A 185 -9.73 5.56 19.76
CA HIS A 185 -9.30 6.84 19.21
C HIS A 185 -7.77 6.92 19.25
N SER A 186 -7.17 7.50 18.21
CA SER A 186 -5.71 7.63 18.09
C SER A 186 -5.30 9.07 17.77
N ASP A 187 -4.62 9.70 18.71
CA ASP A 187 -4.11 11.06 18.61
C ASP A 187 -2.71 11.05 17.97
N GLN A 188 -2.56 11.75 16.84
CA GLN A 188 -1.31 11.84 16.07
C GLN A 188 -0.32 12.87 16.63
N GLU A 189 -0.80 13.86 17.38
CA GLU A 189 0.00 14.94 17.98
C GLU A 189 0.51 14.52 19.36
N GLN A 190 -0.38 14.07 20.25
CA GLN A 190 -0.02 13.53 21.57
C GLN A 190 0.59 12.12 21.48
N LYS A 191 0.56 11.48 20.30
CA LYS A 191 1.01 10.10 20.06
C LYS A 191 0.33 9.06 20.95
N THR A 192 -0.96 9.23 21.27
CA THR A 192 -1.67 8.31 22.18
C THR A 192 -2.73 7.47 21.46
N LEU A 193 -2.96 6.27 21.99
CA LEU A 193 -4.11 5.45 21.65
C LEU A 193 -4.96 5.27 22.90
N THR A 194 -6.25 5.63 22.81
CA THR A 194 -7.24 5.42 23.86
C THR A 194 -8.27 4.38 23.37
N ILE A 195 -8.53 3.34 24.17
CA ILE A 195 -9.48 2.26 23.86
C ILE A 195 -10.56 2.20 24.94
N PHE A 196 -11.81 1.98 24.53
CA PHE A 196 -12.89 1.62 25.44
C PHE A 196 -12.83 0.14 25.80
N ARG A 197 -12.42 -0.16 27.03
CA ARG A 197 -12.34 -1.49 27.64
C ARG A 197 -12.63 -1.41 29.14
N SER A 198 -13.50 -2.29 29.62
CA SER A 198 -13.76 -2.53 31.04
C SER A 198 -12.48 -2.87 31.84
N GLU A 199 -11.60 -3.71 31.27
CA GLU A 199 -10.31 -4.09 31.85
C GLU A 199 -9.11 -3.55 31.05
N ASN A 200 -7.88 -3.66 31.60
CA ASN A 200 -6.65 -3.31 30.87
C ASN A 200 -6.61 -4.06 29.51
N PRO A 201 -6.47 -3.36 28.37
CA PRO A 201 -6.49 -3.96 27.04
C PRO A 201 -5.51 -5.12 26.87
N SER A 202 -4.34 -5.08 27.54
CA SER A 202 -3.30 -6.10 27.43
C SER A 202 -3.63 -7.44 28.13
N LYS A 203 -4.82 -7.61 28.74
CA LYS A 203 -5.26 -8.88 29.34
C LYS A 203 -5.64 -9.96 28.32
N VAL A 204 -5.76 -9.60 27.04
CA VAL A 204 -5.95 -10.57 25.94
C VAL A 204 -4.64 -11.30 25.61
N GLY A 205 -4.70 -12.38 24.83
CA GLY A 205 -3.50 -13.13 24.43
C GLY A 205 -2.62 -12.39 23.43
N ASP A 206 -3.22 -11.73 22.44
CA ASP A 206 -2.53 -11.04 21.34
C ASP A 206 -3.22 -9.70 21.03
N LEU A 207 -2.70 -8.59 21.57
CA LEU A 207 -3.11 -7.23 21.24
C LEU A 207 -2.07 -6.57 20.33
N ARG A 208 -2.47 -6.28 19.09
CA ARG A 208 -1.67 -5.55 18.11
C ARG A 208 -2.45 -4.39 17.53
N ILE A 209 -1.73 -3.44 16.94
CA ILE A 209 -2.28 -2.35 16.15
C ILE A 209 -1.55 -2.23 14.84
N SER A 210 -2.28 -1.90 13.78
CA SER A 210 -1.69 -1.32 12.57
C SER A 210 -1.57 0.20 12.75
N VAL A 211 -0.55 0.81 12.14
CA VAL A 211 -0.36 2.27 12.10
C VAL A 211 -0.11 2.69 10.65
N ASN A 212 -0.31 3.97 10.33
CA ASN A 212 -0.18 4.44 8.96
C ASN A 212 1.25 4.23 8.44
N GLY A 213 1.37 3.76 7.21
CA GLY A 213 2.59 3.20 6.64
C GLY A 213 2.30 2.41 5.37
N ARG A 214 3.30 1.66 4.88
CA ARG A 214 3.18 0.81 3.68
C ARG A 214 4.19 -0.32 3.73
N LEU A 215 3.75 -1.57 3.66
CA LEU A 215 4.63 -2.72 3.97
C LEU A 215 5.80 -2.83 2.98
N VAL A 216 5.56 -2.50 1.70
CA VAL A 216 6.60 -2.25 0.71
C VAL A 216 6.26 -1.01 -0.13
N GLN A 217 7.17 -0.05 -0.20
CA GLN A 217 7.23 0.92 -1.29
C GLN A 217 8.08 0.30 -2.41
N ALA A 218 7.47 0.03 -3.57
CA ALA A 218 8.22 -0.45 -4.72
C ALA A 218 9.11 0.68 -5.29
N ARG A 219 10.27 0.27 -5.83
CA ARG A 219 11.14 1.05 -6.70
C ARG A 219 11.13 0.41 -8.10
N SER A 220 11.68 1.08 -9.10
CA SER A 220 11.79 0.51 -10.45
C SER A 220 12.61 -0.79 -10.47
N HIS A 221 12.41 -1.64 -11.48
CA HIS A 221 13.12 -2.92 -11.66
C HIS A 221 13.07 -3.84 -10.43
N MET A 222 11.98 -3.80 -9.65
CA MET A 222 11.83 -4.57 -8.42
C MET A 222 10.88 -5.76 -8.59
N THR A 223 11.20 -6.89 -7.97
CA THR A 223 10.31 -8.05 -7.82
C THR A 223 10.08 -8.34 -6.34
N ILE A 224 8.82 -8.53 -5.95
CA ILE A 224 8.38 -8.85 -4.60
C ILE A 224 7.61 -10.17 -4.71
N GLU A 225 8.18 -11.27 -4.20
CA GLU A 225 7.65 -12.62 -4.45
C GLU A 225 7.50 -13.52 -3.22
N GLY A 226 6.38 -14.24 -3.15
CA GLY A 226 6.19 -15.34 -2.18
C GLY A 226 6.11 -14.94 -0.70
N LEU A 227 5.86 -13.67 -0.38
CA LEU A 227 5.82 -13.14 1.00
C LEU A 227 4.39 -13.16 1.60
N ASP A 228 4.25 -13.11 2.93
CA ASP A 228 2.98 -12.81 3.63
C ASP A 228 3.07 -11.40 4.24
N LEU A 229 2.63 -10.41 3.46
CA LEU A 229 2.59 -8.99 3.81
C LEU A 229 1.31 -8.73 4.62
N ILE A 230 1.47 -8.35 5.89
CA ILE A 230 0.37 -8.23 6.85
C ILE A 230 0.47 -6.96 7.70
N GLY A 231 -0.67 -6.28 7.93
CA GLY A 231 -0.85 -5.51 9.16
C GLY A 231 -0.36 -4.06 9.16
N THR A 232 -0.64 -3.30 8.11
CA THR A 232 -0.39 -1.85 8.05
C THR A 232 -1.68 -1.04 8.02
N GLY A 233 -1.61 0.23 8.40
CA GLY A 233 -2.74 1.16 8.39
C GLY A 233 -2.93 1.92 7.07
N GLY A 234 -1.93 1.89 6.17
CA GLY A 234 -2.01 2.39 4.80
C GLY A 234 -2.07 1.26 3.77
N HIS A 235 -1.09 1.14 2.87
CA HIS A 235 -1.12 0.21 1.72
C HIS A 235 -0.27 -1.05 1.92
N GLY A 236 -0.71 -2.20 1.37
CA GLY A 236 0.10 -3.42 1.35
C GLY A 236 1.38 -3.24 0.53
N VAL A 237 1.23 -3.02 -0.78
CA VAL A 237 2.30 -2.60 -1.68
C VAL A 237 1.87 -1.34 -2.43
N GLN A 238 2.76 -0.35 -2.49
CA GLN A 238 2.54 0.91 -3.21
C GLN A 238 3.60 1.06 -4.32
N VAL A 239 3.16 1.34 -5.55
CA VAL A 239 4.01 1.65 -6.71
C VAL A 239 3.71 3.09 -7.13
N VAL A 240 4.71 3.97 -7.09
CA VAL A 240 4.60 5.42 -7.36
C VAL A 240 5.84 5.84 -8.13
N ASP A 241 5.67 6.53 -9.26
CA ASP A 241 6.76 7.02 -10.12
C ASP A 241 7.84 5.96 -10.41
N ALA A 242 7.41 4.73 -10.74
CA ALA A 242 8.26 3.53 -10.81
C ALA A 242 7.86 2.55 -11.93
N ASP A 243 8.87 1.83 -12.41
CA ASP A 243 8.86 1.09 -13.68
C ASP A 243 9.22 -0.40 -13.52
N GLU A 244 8.72 -1.27 -14.40
CA GLU A 244 9.10 -2.70 -14.46
C GLU A 244 8.90 -3.50 -13.14
N VAL A 245 7.90 -3.13 -12.34
CA VAL A 245 7.66 -3.73 -11.01
C VAL A 245 6.87 -5.03 -11.12
N GLN A 246 7.27 -6.06 -10.37
CA GLN A 246 6.57 -7.35 -10.32
C GLN A 246 6.16 -7.71 -8.88
N ILE A 247 4.89 -8.05 -8.68
CA ILE A 247 4.31 -8.43 -7.39
C ILE A 247 3.69 -9.81 -7.59
N LEU A 248 4.40 -10.86 -7.17
CA LEU A 248 4.17 -12.25 -7.60
C LEU A 248 3.89 -13.21 -6.44
N ASP A 249 2.81 -14.00 -6.53
CA ASP A 249 2.52 -15.10 -5.58
C ASP A 249 2.55 -14.71 -4.09
N ASN A 250 2.32 -13.44 -3.74
CA ASN A 250 2.30 -13.00 -2.35
C ASN A 250 0.96 -13.32 -1.68
N ARG A 251 0.93 -13.18 -0.37
CA ARG A 251 -0.30 -12.95 0.40
C ARG A 251 -0.23 -11.54 0.95
N ILE A 252 -1.29 -10.75 0.76
CA ILE A 252 -1.35 -9.33 1.15
C ILE A 252 -2.66 -9.10 1.88
N ARG A 253 -2.62 -8.70 3.16
CA ARG A 253 -3.83 -8.77 4.00
C ARG A 253 -3.77 -8.00 5.30
N ASP A 254 -4.93 -7.84 5.93
CA ASP A 254 -5.09 -7.10 7.18
C ASP A 254 -4.54 -5.66 6.96
N ILE A 255 -5.09 -4.93 5.98
CA ILE A 255 -4.53 -3.66 5.44
C ILE A 255 -5.48 -2.49 5.69
N GLY A 256 -4.97 -1.31 6.02
CA GLY A 256 -5.68 -0.04 5.93
C GLY A 256 -6.36 0.46 7.22
N GLY A 257 -7.22 1.46 7.04
CA GLY A 257 -8.06 2.06 8.07
C GLY A 257 -7.46 3.24 8.82
N SER A 258 -6.22 3.65 8.52
CA SER A 258 -5.67 4.92 9.03
C SER A 258 -6.36 6.10 8.36
N TYR A 259 -6.24 7.31 8.95
CA TYR A 259 -6.75 8.51 8.30
C TYR A 259 -5.80 8.99 7.19
N LEU A 260 -6.34 9.34 6.03
CA LEU A 260 -5.65 9.96 4.89
C LEU A 260 -5.67 11.48 5.00
N TYR A 261 -6.88 12.04 5.13
CA TYR A 261 -7.18 13.44 5.38
C TYR A 261 -8.42 13.50 6.30
N GLU A 262 -8.44 14.47 7.22
CA GLU A 262 -9.52 14.64 8.21
C GLU A 262 -9.95 13.31 8.86
N THR A 263 -11.20 12.88 8.64
CA THR A 263 -11.75 11.58 9.09
C THR A 263 -11.84 10.54 7.99
N THR A 264 -11.47 10.87 6.74
CA THR A 264 -11.42 9.92 5.62
C THR A 264 -10.34 8.87 5.88
N ARG A 265 -10.71 7.60 5.75
CA ARG A 265 -9.85 6.44 5.96
C ARG A 265 -9.57 5.76 4.63
N TYR A 266 -8.41 5.13 4.51
CA TYR A 266 -7.92 4.51 3.27
C TYR A 266 -7.15 3.22 3.54
N GLY A 267 -6.79 2.49 2.50
CA GLY A 267 -5.71 1.51 2.55
C GLY A 267 -5.94 0.32 1.63
N ASN A 268 -5.17 0.29 0.55
CA ASN A 268 -5.34 -0.65 -0.55
C ASN A 268 -4.33 -1.80 -0.47
N GLY A 269 -4.73 -3.01 -0.86
CA GLY A 269 -3.85 -4.19 -0.87
C GLY A 269 -2.65 -3.97 -1.80
N VAL A 270 -2.90 -3.62 -3.06
CA VAL A 270 -1.89 -3.11 -3.99
C VAL A 270 -2.38 -1.81 -4.63
N GLU A 271 -1.51 -0.82 -4.70
CA GLU A 271 -1.75 0.42 -5.45
C GLU A 271 -0.70 0.58 -6.55
N MET A 272 -1.16 0.82 -7.78
CA MET A 272 -0.38 1.45 -8.84
C MET A 272 -0.83 2.90 -8.98
N TRP A 273 -0.10 3.83 -8.39
CA TRP A 273 -0.36 5.25 -8.57
C TRP A 273 -0.10 5.65 -10.04
N ILE A 274 -0.74 6.72 -10.48
CA ILE A 274 -0.49 7.32 -11.80
C ILE A 274 1.00 7.64 -11.99
N ASN A 275 1.47 7.54 -13.24
CA ASN A 275 2.88 7.58 -13.63
C ASN A 275 3.67 6.31 -13.27
N THR A 276 3.09 5.14 -13.57
CA THR A 276 3.76 3.83 -13.45
C THR A 276 3.56 3.01 -14.72
N LYS A 277 4.58 2.22 -15.11
CA LYS A 277 4.53 1.40 -16.34
C LYS A 277 5.26 0.07 -16.19
N ASP A 278 4.91 -0.86 -17.08
CA ASP A 278 5.51 -2.20 -17.15
C ASP A 278 5.35 -2.99 -15.84
N VAL A 279 4.22 -2.77 -15.13
CA VAL A 279 3.93 -3.34 -13.81
C VAL A 279 3.06 -4.61 -13.93
N LEU A 280 3.44 -5.67 -13.21
CA LEU A 280 2.74 -6.96 -13.18
C LEU A 280 2.35 -7.36 -11.75
N VAL A 281 1.05 -7.53 -11.50
CA VAL A 281 0.50 -8.06 -10.24
C VAL A 281 -0.12 -9.43 -10.54
N GLN A 282 0.56 -10.53 -10.18
CA GLN A 282 0.15 -11.88 -10.59
C GLN A 282 0.14 -12.92 -9.46
N GLY A 283 -0.89 -13.78 -9.41
CA GLY A 283 -0.95 -14.95 -8.52
C GLY A 283 -1.13 -14.67 -7.03
N ASN A 284 -1.28 -13.39 -6.65
CA ASN A 284 -1.35 -12.98 -5.25
C ASN A 284 -2.69 -13.37 -4.60
N ILE A 285 -2.70 -13.46 -3.27
CA ILE A 285 -3.90 -13.65 -2.45
C ILE A 285 -4.10 -12.39 -1.61
N ILE A 286 -5.07 -11.56 -1.97
CA ILE A 286 -5.26 -10.19 -1.44
C ILE A 286 -6.61 -10.09 -0.71
N TYR A 287 -6.61 -9.91 0.61
CA TYR A 287 -7.85 -9.95 1.40
C TYR A 287 -7.86 -9.15 2.70
N GLU A 288 -9.05 -8.74 3.16
CA GLU A 288 -9.25 -7.94 4.39
C GLU A 288 -8.48 -6.60 4.37
N ALA A 289 -8.44 -5.96 3.20
CA ALA A 289 -8.16 -4.53 3.08
C ALA A 289 -9.36 -3.69 3.53
N TYR A 290 -9.09 -2.55 4.16
CA TYR A 290 -10.09 -1.58 4.59
C TYR A 290 -10.89 -1.04 3.41
N ASP A 291 -10.21 -0.84 2.28
CA ASP A 291 -10.73 -0.22 1.08
C ASP A 291 -10.63 -1.24 -0.08
N VAL A 292 -9.73 -1.05 -1.04
CA VAL A 292 -9.66 -1.85 -2.27
C VAL A 292 -8.62 -2.98 -2.19
N GLY A 293 -8.92 -4.11 -2.82
CA GLY A 293 -7.93 -5.17 -3.09
C GLY A 293 -6.77 -4.68 -3.96
N VAL A 294 -7.07 -4.21 -5.18
CA VAL A 294 -6.09 -3.59 -6.09
C VAL A 294 -6.66 -2.32 -6.70
N THR A 295 -5.87 -1.24 -6.81
CA THR A 295 -6.29 0.02 -7.44
C THR A 295 -5.28 0.53 -8.46
N MET A 296 -5.78 1.20 -9.51
CA MET A 296 -5.01 2.08 -10.40
C MET A 296 -5.57 3.50 -10.29
N GLN A 297 -4.92 4.35 -9.48
CA GLN A 297 -5.46 5.66 -9.09
C GLN A 297 -4.49 6.84 -9.19
N GLY A 298 -5.01 8.04 -9.45
CA GLY A 298 -4.28 9.30 -9.24
C GLY A 298 -4.71 10.46 -10.15
N SER A 299 -4.24 11.66 -9.82
CA SER A 299 -4.46 12.88 -10.63
C SER A 299 -3.30 13.13 -11.58
N GLN A 300 -3.62 13.57 -12.80
CA GLN A 300 -2.66 13.97 -13.82
C GLN A 300 -1.82 15.16 -13.36
N ILE A 301 -0.57 15.26 -13.83
CA ILE A 301 0.31 16.43 -13.64
C ILE A 301 0.93 16.81 -14.99
N LEU A 302 0.52 17.97 -15.51
CA LEU A 302 0.91 18.51 -16.82
C LEU A 302 1.98 19.62 -16.74
N GLY A 303 2.90 19.49 -15.78
CA GLY A 303 4.02 20.41 -15.59
C GLY A 303 4.46 20.51 -14.13
N PRO A 304 5.64 21.12 -13.86
CA PRO A 304 6.07 21.37 -12.49
C PRO A 304 5.05 22.22 -11.72
N THR A 305 4.76 21.80 -10.50
CA THR A 305 3.92 22.54 -9.55
C THR A 305 4.75 22.98 -8.35
N GLU A 306 4.19 23.86 -7.52
CA GLU A 306 4.73 24.19 -6.18
C GLU A 306 4.91 22.98 -5.24
N TRP A 307 4.35 21.80 -5.57
CA TRP A 307 4.38 20.60 -4.71
C TRP A 307 4.92 19.32 -5.38
N ASN A 308 5.17 19.31 -6.69
CA ASN A 308 5.61 18.15 -7.47
C ASN A 308 6.43 18.59 -8.69
N GLU A 309 7.60 17.97 -8.89
CA GLU A 309 8.43 18.09 -10.10
C GLU A 309 8.09 17.12 -11.25
N PRO A 310 7.68 15.84 -11.04
CA PRO A 310 7.44 14.92 -12.14
C PRO A 310 6.12 15.21 -12.85
N TRP A 311 6.15 15.16 -14.19
CA TRP A 311 4.95 14.98 -15.00
C TRP A 311 4.34 13.62 -14.71
N ARG A 312 3.01 13.55 -14.58
CA ARG A 312 2.28 12.31 -14.35
C ARG A 312 1.15 12.20 -15.35
N THR A 313 1.32 11.40 -16.40
CA THR A 313 0.38 11.37 -17.54
C THR A 313 -0.45 10.10 -17.65
N GLY A 314 -0.30 9.10 -16.79
CA GLY A 314 -1.12 7.88 -16.85
C GLY A 314 -0.36 6.61 -16.49
N TRP A 315 -0.81 5.50 -17.06
CA TRP A 315 -0.19 4.20 -16.97
C TRP A 315 0.25 3.71 -18.36
N LYS A 316 1.06 2.65 -18.41
CA LYS A 316 1.37 1.93 -19.64
C LYS A 316 1.77 0.49 -19.33
N ASN A 317 1.19 -0.51 -20.01
CA ASN A 317 1.60 -1.92 -19.86
C ASN A 317 1.48 -2.40 -18.40
N VAL A 318 0.36 -2.10 -17.74
CA VAL A 318 0.09 -2.42 -16.33
C VAL A 318 -0.99 -3.50 -16.24
N HIS A 319 -0.63 -4.64 -15.65
CA HIS A 319 -1.43 -5.87 -15.72
C HIS A 319 -1.64 -6.51 -14.35
N VAL A 320 -2.90 -6.65 -13.94
CA VAL A 320 -3.35 -7.33 -12.73
C VAL A 320 -4.05 -8.62 -13.14
N ARG A 321 -3.41 -9.78 -12.96
CA ARG A 321 -3.96 -11.04 -13.48
C ARG A 321 -3.78 -12.28 -12.62
N ASP A 322 -4.68 -13.23 -12.77
CA ASP A 322 -4.63 -14.55 -12.10
C ASP A 322 -4.61 -14.47 -10.54
N ASN A 323 -4.98 -13.33 -9.95
CA ASN A 323 -4.97 -13.13 -8.48
C ASN A 323 -6.25 -13.67 -7.83
N ARG A 324 -6.19 -13.93 -6.52
CA ARG A 324 -7.37 -14.20 -5.67
C ARG A 324 -7.62 -13.00 -4.76
N ILE A 325 -8.74 -12.32 -4.94
CA ILE A 325 -9.04 -11.05 -4.28
C ILE A 325 -10.34 -11.22 -3.49
N ALA A 326 -10.28 -11.30 -2.16
CA ALA A 326 -11.43 -11.72 -1.36
C ALA A 326 -11.69 -10.78 -0.19
N ARG A 327 -12.96 -10.54 0.19
CA ARG A 327 -13.31 -9.88 1.46
C ARG A 327 -12.59 -8.54 1.70
N ASN A 328 -12.36 -7.78 0.64
CA ASN A 328 -11.99 -6.36 0.70
C ASN A 328 -13.29 -5.54 0.60
N SER A 329 -13.28 -4.25 0.92
CA SER A 329 -14.48 -3.42 0.73
C SER A 329 -14.81 -3.25 -0.75
N GLN A 330 -13.79 -3.14 -1.61
CA GLN A 330 -13.90 -3.19 -3.08
C GLN A 330 -12.87 -4.19 -3.65
N SER A 331 -13.15 -4.89 -4.76
CA SER A 331 -12.18 -5.85 -5.33
C SER A 331 -11.13 -5.16 -6.22
N PHE A 332 -11.60 -4.33 -7.16
CA PHE A 332 -10.79 -3.53 -8.07
C PHE A 332 -11.33 -2.11 -8.13
N GLU A 333 -10.44 -1.12 -8.17
CA GLU A 333 -10.76 0.30 -8.30
C GLU A 333 -9.94 0.94 -9.43
N ILE A 334 -10.56 1.86 -10.16
CA ILE A 334 -9.87 2.78 -11.05
C ILE A 334 -10.41 4.20 -10.89
N TRP A 335 -9.51 5.18 -10.90
CA TRP A 335 -9.85 6.59 -11.16
C TRP A 335 -8.66 7.36 -11.69
N ALA A 336 -8.91 8.35 -12.55
CA ALA A 336 -7.87 9.09 -13.24
C ALA A 336 -8.31 10.54 -13.45
N ARG A 337 -7.98 11.41 -12.49
CA ARG A 337 -8.36 12.82 -12.54
C ARG A 337 -7.50 13.63 -13.50
N GLY A 338 -8.07 14.70 -14.05
CA GLY A 338 -7.34 15.76 -14.71
C GLY A 338 -6.34 16.49 -13.81
N PHE A 339 -5.58 17.40 -14.40
CA PHE A 339 -4.63 18.26 -13.69
C PHE A 339 -5.34 19.46 -13.07
N GLU A 340 -5.66 19.33 -11.78
CA GLU A 340 -6.14 20.42 -10.93
C GLU A 340 -4.97 21.35 -10.53
N GLN A 341 -5.07 22.66 -10.79
CA GLN A 341 -4.21 23.67 -10.18
C GLN A 341 -5.04 24.70 -9.40
N LYS A 342 -4.69 24.91 -8.12
CA LYS A 342 -5.41 25.80 -7.21
C LYS A 342 -5.61 27.20 -7.80
N GLY A 343 -6.87 27.63 -7.91
CA GLY A 343 -7.23 28.94 -8.45
C GLY A 343 -7.21 29.04 -9.98
N LYS A 344 -7.19 27.90 -10.69
CA LYS A 344 -7.39 27.79 -12.14
C LYS A 344 -8.49 26.77 -12.43
N GLU A 345 -8.96 26.76 -13.67
CA GLU A 345 -9.77 25.67 -14.23
C GLU A 345 -8.92 24.39 -14.33
N THR A 346 -9.53 23.24 -14.10
CA THR A 346 -8.91 21.93 -14.35
C THR A 346 -8.63 21.78 -15.84
N ILE A 347 -7.43 21.31 -16.19
CA ILE A 347 -7.07 20.97 -17.56
C ILE A 347 -6.61 19.51 -17.63
N TYR A 348 -6.68 18.90 -18.80
CA TYR A 348 -6.32 17.50 -18.97
C TYR A 348 -5.77 17.21 -20.37
N ASP A 349 -4.83 16.27 -20.44
CA ASP A 349 -4.44 15.62 -21.68
C ASP A 349 -5.28 14.34 -21.83
N HIS A 350 -6.29 14.36 -22.71
CA HIS A 350 -7.07 13.18 -23.08
C HIS A 350 -6.44 12.37 -24.23
N SER A 351 -5.25 12.74 -24.72
CA SER A 351 -4.67 12.05 -25.88
C SER A 351 -4.36 10.58 -25.58
N LEU A 352 -4.25 9.78 -26.64
CA LEU A 352 -3.82 8.37 -26.56
C LEU A 352 -2.36 8.21 -26.05
N ALA A 353 -1.66 9.31 -25.74
CA ALA A 353 -0.39 9.34 -25.04
C ALA A 353 -0.54 9.48 -23.51
N SER A 354 -1.76 9.57 -23.00
CA SER A 354 -2.13 9.72 -21.59
C SER A 354 -3.13 8.64 -21.14
N GLY A 355 -3.52 8.66 -19.87
CA GLY A 355 -4.48 7.71 -19.28
C GLY A 355 -3.97 6.27 -19.19
N TYR A 356 -4.88 5.32 -19.24
CA TYR A 356 -4.58 3.88 -19.28
C TYR A 356 -4.23 3.48 -20.72
N ARG A 357 -3.12 2.76 -20.89
CA ARG A 357 -2.62 2.30 -22.20
C ARG A 357 -2.08 0.89 -22.10
N ASN A 358 -2.59 -0.05 -22.88
CA ASN A 358 -2.38 -1.49 -22.73
C ASN A 358 -2.44 -1.93 -21.25
N CYS A 359 -3.54 -1.61 -20.57
CA CYS A 359 -3.73 -2.01 -19.17
C CYS A 359 -4.77 -3.14 -19.05
N SER A 360 -4.67 -3.98 -18.01
CA SER A 360 -5.67 -5.04 -17.82
C SER A 360 -5.88 -5.49 -16.38
N PHE A 361 -7.12 -5.85 -16.05
CA PHE A 361 -7.52 -6.62 -14.89
C PHE A 361 -8.16 -7.93 -15.41
N THR A 362 -7.40 -9.02 -15.46
CA THR A 362 -7.79 -10.22 -16.23
C THR A 362 -7.64 -11.54 -15.49
N GLY A 363 -8.61 -12.46 -15.65
CA GLY A 363 -8.54 -13.80 -15.06
C GLY A 363 -8.56 -13.86 -13.51
N ASN A 364 -8.83 -12.73 -12.84
CA ASN A 364 -8.80 -12.67 -11.38
C ASN A 364 -10.05 -13.33 -10.77
N HIS A 365 -9.88 -13.97 -9.63
CA HIS A 365 -10.96 -14.59 -8.86
C HIS A 365 -11.29 -13.71 -7.66
N CYS A 366 -12.33 -12.91 -7.82
CA CYS A 366 -12.83 -11.96 -6.84
C CYS A 366 -14.01 -12.56 -6.05
N THR A 367 -13.98 -12.57 -4.71
CA THR A 367 -15.08 -13.10 -3.90
C THR A 367 -15.45 -12.21 -2.71
N ASP A 368 -16.72 -12.27 -2.32
CA ASP A 368 -17.23 -11.72 -1.06
C ASP A 368 -16.90 -10.22 -0.86
N ALA A 369 -17.03 -9.40 -1.91
CA ALA A 369 -16.76 -7.97 -1.84
C ALA A 369 -17.68 -7.29 -0.80
N GLY A 370 -17.11 -6.50 0.10
CA GLY A 370 -17.82 -5.93 1.24
C GLY A 370 -18.03 -6.87 2.44
N ALA A 371 -17.65 -8.15 2.37
CA ALA A 371 -17.79 -9.05 3.53
C ALA A 371 -16.66 -8.91 4.57
N GLY A 372 -15.65 -8.07 4.29
CA GLY A 372 -14.47 -7.81 5.13
C GLY A 372 -14.71 -6.81 6.27
N TRP A 373 -13.73 -6.68 7.16
CA TRP A 373 -13.83 -5.81 8.33
C TRP A 373 -13.99 -4.32 7.99
N GLY A 374 -13.40 -3.84 6.89
CA GLY A 374 -13.41 -2.42 6.50
C GLY A 374 -14.80 -1.91 6.20
N GLN A 375 -15.55 -2.66 5.40
CA GLN A 375 -16.92 -2.37 5.00
C GLN A 375 -17.86 -2.24 6.20
N ALA A 376 -17.63 -3.02 7.27
CA ALA A 376 -18.42 -2.96 8.50
C ALA A 376 -18.14 -1.73 9.39
N VAL A 377 -17.13 -0.91 9.05
CA VAL A 377 -16.67 0.23 9.87
C VAL A 377 -16.39 1.51 9.05
N ARG A 378 -16.73 1.54 7.77
CA ARG A 378 -16.60 2.74 6.90
C ARG A 378 -17.79 3.69 7.09
N PRO A 379 -17.61 5.02 6.93
CA PRO A 379 -18.70 5.99 7.13
C PRO A 379 -19.74 5.97 6.01
N ASN A 380 -19.36 5.52 4.81
CA ASN A 380 -20.15 5.44 3.58
C ASN A 380 -20.36 3.97 3.13
N PRO A 381 -21.05 3.11 3.91
CA PRO A 381 -21.17 1.69 3.60
C PRO A 381 -22.01 1.40 2.33
N GLN A 382 -22.75 2.36 1.79
CA GLN A 382 -23.50 2.23 0.54
C GLN A 382 -22.61 2.27 -0.71
N GLU A 383 -21.55 3.09 -0.69
CA GLU A 383 -20.61 3.30 -1.80
C GLU A 383 -19.55 2.18 -1.90
N GLY A 384 -19.30 1.47 -0.79
CA GLY A 384 -18.45 0.28 -0.78
C GLY A 384 -19.20 -1.00 -1.16
N GLY A 385 -18.61 -2.15 -0.89
CA GLY A 385 -19.28 -3.45 -0.99
C GLY A 385 -19.59 -3.90 -2.42
N VAL A 386 -18.78 -3.46 -3.37
CA VAL A 386 -18.87 -3.75 -4.82
C VAL A 386 -17.62 -4.46 -5.32
N HIS A 387 -17.71 -5.24 -6.40
CA HIS A 387 -16.51 -5.82 -6.99
C HIS A 387 -15.68 -4.78 -7.71
N PHE A 388 -16.31 -3.92 -8.52
CA PHE A 388 -15.63 -2.89 -9.32
C PHE A 388 -16.08 -1.49 -8.89
N LEU A 389 -15.11 -0.60 -8.65
CA LEU A 389 -15.33 0.81 -8.33
C LEU A 389 -14.64 1.70 -9.39
N SER A 390 -15.38 2.64 -9.96
CA SER A 390 -14.86 3.53 -11.01
C SER A 390 -15.54 4.90 -10.96
N TYR A 391 -14.76 5.97 -10.90
CA TYR A 391 -15.22 7.36 -10.74
C TYR A 391 -14.14 8.36 -11.18
N ASN A 392 -14.49 9.61 -11.50
CA ASN A 392 -13.59 10.60 -12.14
C ASN A 392 -12.70 9.95 -13.24
N GLU A 393 -13.38 9.59 -14.33
CA GLU A 393 -12.85 8.85 -15.49
C GLU A 393 -12.29 9.81 -16.56
N ASP A 394 -11.52 10.82 -16.12
CA ASP A 394 -11.15 12.01 -16.91
C ASP A 394 -10.08 11.75 -17.99
N LEU A 395 -9.35 10.64 -17.91
CA LEU A 395 -8.30 10.27 -18.87
C LEU A 395 -8.71 9.09 -19.76
N HIS A 396 -8.12 8.97 -20.95
CA HIS A 396 -8.34 7.83 -21.87
C HIS A 396 -8.13 6.46 -21.19
N MET A 397 -8.93 5.45 -21.57
CA MET A 397 -9.06 4.20 -20.82
C MET A 397 -8.86 2.93 -21.68
N ASP A 398 -7.71 2.74 -22.33
CA ASP A 398 -7.30 1.42 -22.86
C ASP A 398 -6.93 0.47 -21.71
N LEU A 399 -7.99 -0.01 -21.05
CA LEU A 399 -8.03 -0.90 -19.91
C LEU A 399 -9.07 -1.99 -20.17
N LYS A 400 -8.68 -3.25 -19.92
CA LYS A 400 -9.53 -4.43 -20.16
C LYS A 400 -9.81 -5.18 -18.86
N VAL A 401 -11.08 -5.25 -18.47
CA VAL A 401 -11.60 -5.96 -17.30
C VAL A 401 -12.32 -7.22 -17.78
N THR A 402 -11.56 -8.26 -18.14
CA THR A 402 -12.11 -9.45 -18.83
C THR A 402 -11.67 -10.81 -18.27
N GLY A 403 -12.49 -11.85 -18.44
CA GLY A 403 -12.19 -13.20 -17.97
C GLY A 403 -12.20 -13.38 -16.45
N ASN A 404 -12.64 -12.38 -15.68
CA ASN A 404 -12.63 -12.41 -14.22
C ASN A 404 -13.84 -13.17 -13.66
N LYS A 405 -13.74 -13.61 -12.41
CA LYS A 405 -14.88 -14.17 -11.66
C LYS A 405 -15.21 -13.22 -10.51
N PHE A 406 -16.39 -12.62 -10.56
CA PHE A 406 -16.93 -11.68 -9.59
C PHE A 406 -18.06 -12.37 -8.81
N LEU A 407 -17.69 -13.05 -7.72
CA LEU A 407 -18.57 -13.98 -7.01
C LEU A 407 -18.97 -13.45 -5.63
N GLY A 408 -20.15 -12.84 -5.55
CA GLY A 408 -20.76 -12.35 -4.32
C GLY A 408 -20.22 -10.99 -3.89
N ALA A 409 -21.07 -9.98 -3.98
CA ALA A 409 -20.87 -8.66 -3.39
C ALA A 409 -21.91 -8.39 -2.28
N LEU A 410 -21.60 -7.47 -1.37
CA LEU A 410 -22.53 -7.05 -0.32
C LEU A 410 -23.67 -6.19 -0.88
N ASN A 411 -23.30 -5.19 -1.71
CA ASN A 411 -24.22 -4.18 -2.22
C ASN A 411 -24.60 -4.47 -3.69
N ALA A 412 -23.68 -4.27 -4.63
CA ALA A 412 -23.90 -4.43 -6.07
C ALA A 412 -22.69 -5.03 -6.79
N TYR A 413 -22.81 -5.37 -8.07
CA TYR A 413 -21.65 -5.78 -8.87
C TYR A 413 -20.62 -4.64 -8.97
N MET A 414 -21.03 -3.43 -9.34
CA MET A 414 -20.16 -2.26 -9.44
C MET A 414 -20.76 -0.97 -8.86
N TYR A 415 -19.89 0.00 -8.60
CA TYR A 415 -20.23 1.43 -8.58
C TYR A 415 -19.42 2.09 -9.70
N ARG A 416 -20.08 2.59 -10.74
CA ARG A 416 -19.46 3.41 -11.79
C ARG A 416 -20.05 4.82 -11.87
N GLN A 417 -19.20 5.82 -12.02
CA GLN A 417 -19.57 7.22 -12.25
C GLN A 417 -18.63 7.86 -13.30
N PRO A 418 -18.93 7.69 -14.60
CA PRO A 418 -18.15 8.31 -15.66
C PRO A 418 -18.53 9.78 -15.81
N GLU A 419 -17.54 10.64 -16.07
CA GLU A 419 -17.79 12.06 -16.38
C GLU A 419 -17.83 12.32 -17.89
N GLN A 420 -17.41 11.33 -18.69
CA GLN A 420 -17.30 11.38 -20.16
C GLN A 420 -17.34 9.96 -20.75
N GLU A 421 -17.44 9.85 -22.08
CA GLU A 421 -17.24 8.59 -22.81
C GLU A 421 -15.76 8.16 -22.77
N ASN A 422 -15.49 6.86 -22.73
CA ASN A 422 -14.13 6.31 -22.72
C ASN A 422 -14.08 4.86 -23.22
N ASP A 423 -12.88 4.41 -23.59
CA ASP A 423 -12.60 3.13 -24.27
C ASP A 423 -12.53 1.90 -23.33
N LEU A 424 -13.03 2.02 -22.09
CA LEU A 424 -12.99 0.97 -21.07
C LEU A 424 -13.75 -0.29 -21.54
N VAL A 425 -13.07 -1.45 -21.58
CA VAL A 425 -13.69 -2.73 -21.95
C VAL A 425 -13.95 -3.57 -20.71
N ILE A 426 -15.22 -3.86 -20.43
CA ILE A 426 -15.66 -4.83 -19.42
C ILE A 426 -16.50 -5.89 -20.13
N ASP A 427 -15.99 -7.12 -20.23
CA ASP A 427 -16.67 -8.23 -20.93
C ASP A 427 -16.08 -9.61 -20.56
N GLU A 428 -16.69 -10.70 -21.03
CA GLU A 428 -16.20 -12.09 -20.84
C GLU A 428 -16.00 -12.50 -19.36
N ASN A 429 -16.70 -11.86 -18.42
CA ASN A 429 -16.60 -12.12 -16.99
C ASN A 429 -17.64 -13.17 -16.52
N VAL A 430 -17.45 -13.75 -15.33
CA VAL A 430 -18.49 -14.54 -14.64
C VAL A 430 -18.96 -13.76 -13.42
N ILE A 431 -20.21 -13.30 -13.44
CA ILE A 431 -20.79 -12.41 -12.42
C ILE A 431 -21.86 -13.18 -11.65
N LYS A 432 -21.61 -13.44 -10.36
CA LYS A 432 -22.58 -14.08 -9.46
C LYS A 432 -23.03 -13.13 -8.36
N LEU A 433 -24.32 -12.79 -8.34
CA LEU A 433 -24.99 -12.03 -7.28
C LEU A 433 -26.21 -12.80 -6.74
N LYS A 434 -26.81 -12.34 -5.66
CA LYS A 434 -28.10 -12.86 -5.14
C LYS A 434 -29.25 -12.43 -6.07
N ALA A 435 -30.36 -13.17 -6.03
CA ALA A 435 -31.60 -12.75 -6.68
C ALA A 435 -32.05 -11.35 -6.23
N GLY A 436 -32.48 -10.51 -7.18
CA GLY A 436 -32.87 -9.12 -6.97
C GLY A 436 -31.73 -8.17 -6.57
N GLN A 437 -30.48 -8.61 -6.59
CA GLN A 437 -29.34 -7.76 -6.26
C GLN A 437 -28.94 -6.90 -7.47
N ARG A 438 -28.53 -5.66 -7.19
CA ARG A 438 -28.24 -4.63 -8.19
C ARG A 438 -26.92 -4.86 -8.93
N LEU A 439 -26.89 -4.51 -10.21
CA LEU A 439 -25.66 -4.48 -11.01
C LEU A 439 -24.87 -3.20 -10.75
N GLN A 440 -25.55 -2.06 -10.63
CA GLN A 440 -24.99 -0.76 -10.25
C GLN A 440 -25.52 -0.31 -8.88
N ALA A 441 -24.61 0.06 -7.98
CA ALA A 441 -24.92 0.73 -6.72
C ALA A 441 -25.49 2.14 -6.94
N ASP A 442 -26.38 2.59 -6.04
CA ASP A 442 -27.03 3.89 -6.12
C ASP A 442 -25.99 5.03 -6.14
N ARG A 443 -26.17 6.00 -7.04
CA ARG A 443 -25.32 7.20 -7.16
C ARG A 443 -25.94 8.34 -6.34
N PRO A 444 -25.38 8.75 -5.19
CA PRO A 444 -26.05 9.68 -4.27
C PRO A 444 -26.04 11.15 -4.71
N GLN A 445 -25.36 11.52 -5.81
CA GLN A 445 -25.36 12.90 -6.29
C GLN A 445 -26.72 13.32 -6.87
N GLU A 446 -27.15 14.54 -6.54
CA GLU A 446 -28.35 15.15 -7.11
C GLU A 446 -28.23 15.28 -8.64
N GLY A 447 -29.27 14.89 -9.37
CA GLY A 447 -29.28 14.86 -10.83
C GLY A 447 -28.58 13.66 -11.49
N ALA A 448 -27.89 12.79 -10.74
CA ALA A 448 -27.30 11.59 -11.31
C ALA A 448 -28.38 10.59 -11.77
N THR A 449 -28.38 10.24 -13.06
CA THR A 449 -29.20 9.17 -13.61
C THR A 449 -28.91 7.86 -12.87
N GLN A 450 -29.94 7.21 -12.33
CA GLN A 450 -29.79 5.90 -11.69
C GLN A 450 -29.93 4.78 -12.71
N GLN A 451 -29.04 3.79 -12.66
CA GLN A 451 -29.22 2.51 -13.36
C GLN A 451 -29.76 1.51 -12.35
N LEU A 452 -31.03 1.15 -12.52
CA LEU A 452 -31.80 0.41 -11.52
C LEU A 452 -31.73 -1.11 -11.67
N GLN A 453 -31.08 -1.59 -12.74
CA GLN A 453 -31.07 -2.99 -13.15
C GLN A 453 -30.51 -3.93 -12.07
N THR A 454 -31.25 -5.01 -11.83
CA THR A 454 -30.91 -6.19 -11.04
C THR A 454 -30.18 -7.24 -11.90
N ILE A 455 -29.63 -8.29 -11.28
CA ILE A 455 -29.00 -9.40 -12.01
C ILE A 455 -29.99 -10.16 -12.92
N GLU A 456 -31.28 -10.18 -12.59
CA GLU A 456 -32.35 -10.65 -13.47
C GLU A 456 -32.44 -9.85 -14.78
N GLU A 457 -32.07 -8.56 -14.75
CA GLU A 457 -32.19 -7.58 -15.84
C GLU A 457 -30.86 -7.39 -16.60
N HIS A 458 -29.90 -8.30 -16.45
CA HIS A 458 -28.54 -8.18 -17.02
C HIS A 458 -28.49 -8.01 -18.55
N VAL A 459 -29.49 -8.52 -19.29
CA VAL A 459 -29.59 -8.34 -20.75
C VAL A 459 -29.89 -6.87 -21.11
N GLU A 460 -30.71 -6.19 -20.31
CA GLU A 460 -30.98 -4.75 -20.46
C GLU A 460 -29.79 -3.91 -20.02
N TRP A 461 -29.15 -4.27 -18.90
CA TRP A 461 -27.87 -3.67 -18.47
C TRP A 461 -26.80 -3.72 -19.56
N SER A 462 -26.57 -4.88 -20.18
CA SER A 462 -25.51 -5.08 -21.19
C SER A 462 -25.85 -4.43 -22.55
N ARG A 463 -27.14 -4.19 -22.81
CA ARG A 463 -27.61 -3.33 -23.90
C ARG A 463 -27.27 -1.87 -23.62
N ASP A 464 -27.66 -1.37 -22.46
CA ASP A 464 -27.65 0.06 -22.09
C ASP A 464 -26.28 0.61 -21.70
N THR A 465 -25.40 -0.23 -21.13
CA THR A 465 -24.02 0.14 -20.78
C THR A 465 -23.00 -0.20 -21.86
N GLY A 466 -23.32 -1.18 -22.71
CA GLY A 466 -22.37 -1.78 -23.65
C GLY A 466 -21.44 -2.83 -23.06
N PHE A 467 -21.39 -2.97 -21.73
CA PHE A 467 -20.53 -3.91 -21.01
C PHE A 467 -21.13 -5.32 -20.91
N ASP A 468 -20.29 -6.30 -20.58
CA ASP A 468 -20.66 -7.65 -20.15
C ASP A 468 -21.60 -8.40 -21.10
N ARG A 469 -21.53 -8.09 -22.40
CA ARG A 469 -22.38 -8.67 -23.46
C ARG A 469 -22.09 -10.15 -23.73
N ASN A 470 -20.88 -10.61 -23.42
CA ASN A 470 -20.42 -11.99 -23.51
C ASN A 470 -20.11 -12.58 -22.12
N SER A 471 -20.53 -11.92 -21.03
CA SER A 471 -20.34 -12.37 -19.64
C SER A 471 -21.42 -13.37 -19.20
N GLU A 472 -21.05 -14.29 -18.32
CA GLU A 472 -21.95 -15.26 -17.68
C GLU A 472 -22.55 -14.65 -16.40
N PHE A 473 -23.87 -14.39 -16.39
CA PHE A 473 -24.58 -13.94 -15.20
C PHE A 473 -25.25 -15.11 -14.46
N ILE A 474 -24.93 -15.26 -13.18
CA ILE A 474 -25.40 -16.37 -12.33
C ILE A 474 -26.23 -15.79 -11.18
N ILE A 475 -27.53 -16.05 -11.18
CA ILE A 475 -28.43 -15.76 -10.04
C ILE A 475 -28.18 -16.80 -8.94
N GLY A 476 -28.03 -16.33 -7.69
CA GLY A 476 -27.15 -17.02 -6.72
C GLY A 476 -27.65 -17.42 -5.36
#